data_AF-A0A224YQ86-F1
#
_entry.id   AF-A0A224YQ86-F1
#
_cell.length_a   1.000
_cell.length_b   1.000
_cell.length_c   1.000
_cell.angle_alpha   90.00
_cell.angle_beta   90.00
_cell.angle_gamma   90.00
#
_symmetry.space_group_name_H-M   'P 1'
#
loop_
_entity.id
_entity.type
_entity.pdbx_description
1 polymer ?
#
loop_
_entity_poly.entity_id
_entity_poly.type
_entity_poly.pdbx_seq_one_letter_code
_entity_poly.pdbx_strand_id
1 'polypeptide(L)'
;MADKFIFVTSTKDLHVVETVDTSHIQDSIYHDKDYQSSVVVLQKDDGNVEVEGIINDNLRIRPLPEAERSMQGQMLHKIFEVDRKNENIIKAEEKQMQNFRKYYNQVDSRKSTNGNESSDRLQERASSRDQFLVELHIVSDKKHQYSYQSNEELIPYMAVTTNAVNLRYLDMASPRIKFILVGVTRIKDHDFAGNRH
;
A
#
# COMPACT_ATOMS: atom_id res chain seq x y z
N MET A 1 -2.66 1.34 9.92
CA MET A 1 -1.66 2.42 9.82
C MET A 1 -1.03 2.57 11.19
N ALA A 2 0.19 3.09 11.29
CA ALA A 2 0.84 3.39 12.57
C ALA A 2 0.51 4.81 13.02
N ASP A 3 0.28 5.00 14.33
CA ASP A 3 -0.04 6.31 14.91
C ASP A 3 1.14 7.30 14.73
N LYS A 4 2.38 6.80 14.86
CA LYS A 4 3.59 7.55 14.53
C LYS A 4 4.02 7.24 13.10
N PHE A 5 3.48 8.00 12.15
CA PHE A 5 3.76 7.81 10.74
C PHE A 5 4.87 8.75 10.25
N ILE A 6 5.83 8.21 9.51
CA ILE A 6 6.95 8.99 8.98
C ILE A 6 6.72 9.28 7.50
N PHE A 7 6.68 10.56 7.14
CA PHE A 7 6.68 11.00 5.76
C PHE A 7 8.04 11.59 5.40
N VAL A 8 8.61 11.15 4.29
CA VAL A 8 9.90 11.65 3.80
C VAL A 8 9.71 12.28 2.44
N THR A 9 10.04 13.55 2.28
CA THR A 9 10.15 14.19 0.95
C THR A 9 11.61 14.22 0.54
N SER A 10 11.92 13.59 -0.59
CA SER A 10 13.27 13.47 -1.14
C SER A 10 13.37 14.17 -2.49
N THR A 11 14.35 15.06 -2.61
CA THR A 11 14.87 15.64 -3.85
C THR A 11 16.32 15.17 -4.05
N LYS A 12 16.99 15.61 -5.12
CA LYS A 12 18.44 15.34 -5.32
C LYS A 12 19.31 15.90 -4.19
N ASP A 13 18.91 17.04 -3.62
CA ASP A 13 19.74 17.82 -2.71
C ASP A 13 19.21 17.85 -1.27
N LEU A 14 17.99 17.35 -1.04
CA LEU A 14 17.30 17.47 0.24
C LEU A 14 16.47 16.23 0.59
N HIS A 15 16.55 15.85 1.87
CA HIS A 15 15.65 14.89 2.48
C HIS A 15 14.97 15.56 3.69
N VAL A 16 13.67 15.82 3.58
CA VAL A 16 12.85 16.35 4.67
C VAL A 16 12.10 15.19 5.28
N VAL A 17 12.21 15.03 6.60
CA VAL A 17 11.49 14.00 7.37
C VAL A 17 10.48 14.69 8.26
N GLU A 18 9.23 14.25 8.17
CA GLU A 18 8.10 14.77 8.92
C GLU A 18 7.40 13.62 9.65
N THR A 19 6.89 13.90 10.85
CA THR A 19 5.95 13.00 11.51
C THR A 19 4.54 13.52 11.23
N VAL A 20 3.67 12.66 10.72
CA VAL A 20 2.29 13.00 10.38
C VAL A 20 1.36 12.33 11.37
N ASP A 21 0.40 13.08 11.91
CA ASP A 21 -0.73 12.51 12.64
C ASP A 21 -1.72 11.92 11.64
N THR A 22 -2.02 10.64 11.80
CA THR A 22 -2.83 9.88 10.84
C THR A 22 -4.22 9.55 11.35
N SER A 23 -4.59 10.04 12.54
CA SER A 23 -5.87 9.76 13.18
C SER A 23 -7.06 10.11 12.26
N HIS A 24 -7.07 11.32 11.70
CA HIS A 24 -8.10 11.75 10.75
C HIS A 24 -8.13 10.89 9.45
N ILE A 25 -6.97 10.38 9.01
CA ILE A 25 -6.90 9.50 7.84
C ILE A 25 -7.49 8.14 8.19
N GLN A 26 -7.23 7.62 9.38
CA GLN A 26 -7.79 6.35 9.84
C GLN A 26 -9.31 6.43 10.01
N ASP A 27 -9.81 7.55 10.54
CA ASP A 27 -11.24 7.78 10.77
C ASP A 27 -12.05 8.00 9.47
N SER A 28 -11.37 8.36 8.38
CA SER A 28 -12.00 8.56 7.07
C SER A 28 -12.00 7.30 6.18
N ILE A 29 -11.37 6.19 6.61
CA ILE A 29 -11.34 4.95 5.83
C ILE A 29 -12.46 3.99 6.26
N TYR A 30 -13.29 3.63 5.29
CA TYR A 30 -14.37 2.67 5.44
C TYR A 30 -14.04 1.39 4.67
N HIS A 31 -14.52 0.25 5.17
CA HIS A 31 -14.30 -1.04 4.52
C HIS A 31 -15.49 -1.97 4.64
N ASP A 32 -15.60 -2.86 3.66
CA ASP A 32 -16.54 -3.98 3.63
C ASP A 32 -15.74 -5.27 3.46
N LYS A 33 -15.99 -6.25 4.34
CA LYS A 33 -15.22 -7.51 4.34
C LYS A 33 -15.73 -8.49 3.29
N ASP A 34 -17.01 -8.46 2.97
CA ASP A 34 -17.66 -9.38 2.05
C ASP A 34 -17.25 -9.07 0.61
N TYR A 35 -17.17 -7.77 0.28
CA TYR A 35 -16.71 -7.28 -1.02
C TYR A 35 -15.22 -6.90 -1.05
N GLN A 36 -14.54 -7.01 0.10
CA GLN A 36 -13.14 -6.58 0.28
C GLN A 36 -12.92 -5.12 -0.17
N SER A 37 -13.92 -4.28 0.07
CA SER A 37 -13.92 -2.86 -0.28
C SER A 37 -13.10 -2.06 0.72
N SER A 38 -12.39 -1.04 0.23
CA SER A 38 -11.64 -0.09 1.04
C SER A 38 -11.73 1.27 0.36
N VAL A 39 -12.38 2.23 1.01
CA VAL A 39 -12.59 3.57 0.46
C VAL A 39 -12.26 4.62 1.50
N VAL A 40 -11.79 5.78 1.04
CA VAL A 40 -11.72 6.99 1.86
C VAL A 40 -12.96 7.84 1.57
N VAL A 41 -13.56 8.38 2.61
CA VAL A 41 -14.71 9.30 2.54
C VAL A 41 -14.29 10.62 3.18
N LEU A 42 -14.26 11.69 2.39
CA LEU A 42 -13.86 13.02 2.84
C LEU A 42 -15.03 13.99 2.69
N GLN A 43 -15.38 14.69 3.77
CA GLN A 43 -16.32 15.79 3.71
C GLN A 43 -15.57 17.10 3.47
N LYS A 44 -15.99 17.86 2.45
CA LYS A 44 -15.42 19.16 2.10
C LYS A 44 -16.16 20.29 2.81
N ASP A 45 -15.49 21.42 2.93
CA ASP A 45 -16.04 22.64 3.57
C ASP A 45 -17.29 23.18 2.85
N ASP A 46 -17.42 22.90 1.55
CA ASP A 46 -18.60 23.26 0.75
C ASP A 46 -19.79 22.28 0.92
N GLY A 47 -19.66 21.32 1.84
CA GLY A 47 -20.67 20.31 2.15
C GLY A 47 -20.64 19.09 1.23
N ASN A 48 -19.78 19.06 0.21
CA ASN A 48 -19.64 17.90 -0.67
C ASN A 48 -18.96 16.72 0.02
N VAL A 49 -19.27 15.52 -0.46
CA VAL A 49 -18.65 14.27 -0.02
C VAL A 49 -17.85 13.69 -1.17
N GLU A 50 -16.55 13.53 -0.97
CA GLU A 50 -15.66 12.81 -1.87
C GLU A 50 -15.50 11.37 -1.41
N VAL A 51 -15.59 10.45 -2.35
CA VAL A 51 -15.37 9.02 -2.10
C VAL A 51 -14.40 8.52 -3.15
N GLU A 52 -13.30 7.95 -2.69
CA GLU A 52 -12.27 7.37 -3.55
C GLU A 52 -11.80 6.04 -3.00
N GLY A 53 -11.54 5.06 -3.87
CA GLY A 53 -10.88 3.83 -3.46
C GLY A 53 -11.31 2.60 -4.25
N ILE A 54 -11.29 1.47 -3.55
CA ILE A 54 -11.44 0.11 -4.08
C ILE A 54 -12.81 -0.42 -3.66
N ILE A 55 -13.68 -0.70 -4.64
CA ILE A 55 -14.99 -1.30 -4.38
C ILE A 55 -14.84 -2.82 -4.26
N ASN A 56 -14.13 -3.45 -5.19
CA ASN A 56 -13.87 -4.88 -5.16
C ASN A 56 -12.62 -5.19 -5.98
N ASP A 57 -12.48 -6.42 -6.48
CA ASP A 57 -11.33 -6.86 -7.25
C ASP A 57 -11.15 -6.14 -8.60
N ASN A 58 -12.21 -5.72 -9.30
CA ASN A 58 -12.13 -5.01 -10.60
C ASN A 58 -12.72 -3.59 -10.61
N LEU A 59 -13.50 -3.17 -9.62
CA LEU A 59 -14.15 -1.86 -9.60
C LEU A 59 -13.46 -0.88 -8.66
N ARG A 60 -13.36 0.36 -9.12
CA ARG A 60 -12.84 1.52 -8.37
C ARG A 60 -13.85 2.64 -8.42
N ILE A 61 -13.78 3.54 -7.44
CA ILE A 61 -14.57 4.78 -7.38
C ILE A 61 -13.64 5.97 -7.22
N ARG A 62 -13.99 7.09 -7.85
CA ARG A 62 -13.30 8.37 -7.67
C ARG A 62 -14.24 9.56 -7.88
N PRO A 63 -13.96 10.73 -7.28
CA PRO A 63 -14.68 11.96 -7.57
C PRO A 63 -14.41 12.47 -8.99
N LEU A 64 -15.36 13.24 -9.53
CA LEU A 64 -15.25 13.97 -10.81
C LEU A 64 -15.43 15.49 -10.58
N PRO A 65 -14.37 16.22 -10.19
CA PRO A 65 -14.48 17.65 -9.85
C PRO A 65 -14.78 18.55 -11.05
N GLU A 66 -14.44 18.12 -12.27
CA GLU A 66 -14.63 18.87 -13.52
C GLU A 66 -15.98 18.57 -14.22
N ALA A 67 -16.80 17.67 -13.67
CA ALA A 67 -18.12 17.38 -14.21
C ALA A 67 -19.11 18.49 -13.86
N GLU A 68 -20.13 18.69 -14.71
CA GLU A 68 -21.25 19.58 -14.38
C GLU A 68 -21.83 19.15 -13.02
N ARG A 69 -21.84 20.09 -12.06
CA ARG A 69 -22.42 19.85 -10.75
C ARG A 69 -23.90 19.53 -10.93
N SER A 70 -24.42 18.61 -10.13
CA SER A 70 -25.88 18.38 -10.07
C SER A 70 -26.62 19.70 -9.77
N MET A 71 -27.91 19.77 -10.06
CA MET A 71 -28.70 20.98 -9.74
C MET A 71 -28.66 21.35 -8.25
N GLN A 72 -28.34 20.38 -7.39
CA GLN A 72 -28.20 20.54 -5.93
C GLN A 72 -26.75 20.78 -5.49
N GLY A 73 -25.80 20.90 -6.42
CA GLY A 73 -24.39 21.16 -6.12
C GLY A 73 -23.58 19.95 -5.64
N GLN A 74 -24.20 18.76 -5.58
CA GLN A 74 -23.57 17.52 -5.14
C GLN A 74 -22.47 17.08 -6.11
N MET A 75 -21.37 16.59 -5.52
CA MET A 75 -20.26 16.00 -6.27
C MET A 75 -20.66 14.68 -6.95
N LEU A 76 -20.26 14.53 -8.20
CA LEU A 76 -20.45 13.32 -8.99
C LEU A 76 -19.24 12.40 -8.85
N HIS A 77 -19.48 11.09 -8.77
CA HIS A 77 -18.45 10.06 -8.70
C HIS A 77 -18.51 9.15 -9.92
N LYS A 78 -17.35 8.65 -10.34
CA LYS A 78 -17.24 7.64 -11.39
C LYS A 78 -16.87 6.30 -10.76
N ILE A 79 -17.71 5.29 -10.98
CA ILE A 79 -17.33 3.89 -10.82
C ILE A 79 -16.77 3.41 -12.16
N PHE A 80 -15.60 2.76 -12.12
CA PHE A 80 -14.94 2.28 -13.33
C PHE A 80 -14.22 0.97 -13.08
N GLU A 81 -14.12 0.17 -14.14
CA GLU A 81 -13.37 -1.07 -14.13
C GLU A 81 -11.88 -0.78 -14.31
N VAL A 82 -11.06 -1.53 -13.58
CA VAL A 82 -9.62 -1.64 -13.78
C VAL A 82 -9.29 -3.06 -14.19
N ASP A 83 -8.41 -3.19 -15.18
CA ASP A 83 -7.94 -4.49 -15.62
C ASP A 83 -7.33 -5.22 -14.44
N ARG A 84 -7.93 -6.36 -14.09
CA ARG A 84 -7.18 -7.41 -13.43
C ARG A 84 -6.10 -7.77 -14.44
N LYS A 85 -4.84 -7.48 -14.18
CA LYS A 85 -3.74 -8.11 -14.92
C LYS A 85 -3.82 -9.61 -14.61
N ASN A 86 -4.70 -10.30 -15.34
CA ASN A 86 -5.04 -11.70 -15.19
C ASN A 86 -3.75 -12.50 -15.26
N GLU A 87 -3.46 -13.28 -14.21
CA GLU A 87 -2.77 -14.59 -14.18
C GLU A 87 -1.35 -14.72 -14.80
N ASN A 88 -0.92 -13.83 -15.68
CA ASN A 88 0.39 -13.81 -16.30
C ASN A 88 1.47 -13.21 -15.38
N ILE A 89 1.06 -12.49 -14.32
CA ILE A 89 1.96 -12.13 -13.23
C ILE A 89 2.40 -13.39 -12.47
N ILE A 90 1.49 -14.34 -12.22
CA ILE A 90 1.86 -15.63 -11.58
C ILE A 90 2.91 -16.38 -12.43
N LYS A 91 2.80 -16.34 -13.76
CA LYS A 91 3.80 -16.95 -14.67
C LYS A 91 5.14 -16.19 -14.70
N ALA A 92 5.13 -14.87 -14.57
CA ALA A 92 6.35 -14.06 -14.44
C ALA A 92 6.99 -14.21 -13.05
N GLU A 93 6.17 -14.40 -12.02
CA GLU A 93 6.57 -14.69 -10.65
C GLU A 93 7.15 -16.08 -10.50
N GLU A 94 6.72 -17.12 -11.22
CA GLU A 94 7.38 -18.43 -11.13
C GLU A 94 8.89 -18.36 -11.46
N LYS A 95 9.28 -17.62 -12.52
CA LYS A 95 10.70 -17.42 -12.86
C LYS A 95 11.41 -16.50 -11.86
N GLN A 96 10.74 -15.46 -11.35
CA GLN A 96 11.33 -14.54 -10.38
C GLN A 96 11.44 -15.17 -8.98
N MET A 97 10.42 -15.88 -8.51
CA MET A 97 10.40 -16.71 -7.30
C MET A 97 11.42 -17.84 -7.37
N GLN A 98 11.66 -18.47 -8.53
CA GLN A 98 12.77 -19.40 -8.70
C GLN A 98 14.13 -18.72 -8.50
N ASN A 99 14.29 -17.48 -8.99
CA ASN A 99 15.52 -16.69 -8.77
C ASN A 99 15.66 -16.24 -7.31
N PHE A 100 14.57 -15.81 -6.66
CA PHE A 100 14.56 -15.49 -5.23
C PHE A 100 14.85 -16.73 -4.37
N ARG A 101 14.28 -17.90 -4.70
CA ARG A 101 14.54 -19.18 -4.03
C ARG A 101 15.98 -19.64 -4.23
N LYS A 102 16.55 -19.47 -5.43
CA LYS A 102 17.99 -19.70 -5.67
C LYS A 102 18.87 -18.76 -4.86
N TYR A 103 18.53 -17.47 -4.79
CA TYR A 103 19.28 -16.49 -4.01
C TYR A 103 19.22 -16.80 -2.51
N TYR A 104 18.04 -17.11 -1.97
CA TYR A 104 17.87 -17.55 -0.58
C TYR A 104 18.66 -18.82 -0.28
N ASN A 105 18.56 -19.85 -1.13
CA ASN A 105 19.32 -21.10 -0.97
C ASN A 105 20.84 -20.87 -1.06
N GLN A 106 21.29 -19.91 -1.87
CA GLN A 106 22.70 -19.55 -2.00
C GLN A 106 23.24 -18.75 -0.80
N VAL A 107 22.38 -17.95 -0.15
CA VAL A 107 22.72 -17.25 1.09
C VAL A 107 22.74 -18.23 2.27
N ASP A 108 21.83 -19.21 2.31
CA ASP A 108 21.81 -20.27 3.31
C ASP A 108 23.01 -21.21 3.16
N SER A 109 23.40 -21.56 1.93
CA SER A 109 24.58 -22.39 1.66
C SER A 109 25.91 -21.68 2.02
N ARG A 110 25.94 -20.34 2.06
CA ARG A 110 27.11 -19.57 2.53
C ARG A 110 27.16 -19.43 4.05
N LYS A 111 26.06 -19.71 4.76
CA LYS A 111 26.02 -19.80 6.23
C LYS A 111 26.33 -21.20 6.77
N SER A 112 26.33 -22.22 5.90
CA SER A 112 26.58 -23.63 6.29
C SER A 112 28.06 -24.00 6.48
N THR A 113 28.93 -23.05 6.83
CA THR A 113 30.34 -23.36 7.12
C THR A 113 30.88 -22.60 8.33
N ASN A 114 30.09 -22.47 9.41
CA ASN A 114 30.56 -22.47 10.81
C ASN A 114 29.47 -21.88 11.72
N GLY A 115 28.99 -22.69 12.67
CA GLY A 115 28.21 -22.20 13.81
C GLY A 115 26.99 -23.05 14.10
N ASN A 116 27.11 -23.95 15.08
CA ASN A 116 25.99 -24.48 15.85
C ASN A 116 25.30 -23.33 16.61
N GLU A 117 24.52 -22.48 15.92
CA GLU A 117 23.66 -21.50 16.58
C GLU A 117 22.32 -21.36 15.84
N SER A 118 21.30 -22.02 16.42
CA SER A 118 19.92 -21.52 16.48
C SER A 118 19.06 -21.52 15.22
N SER A 119 18.86 -22.67 14.56
CA SER A 119 17.67 -22.86 13.72
C SER A 119 16.37 -22.83 14.53
N ASP A 120 16.42 -23.29 15.79
CA ASP A 120 15.25 -23.34 16.68
C ASP A 120 14.73 -21.94 17.06
N ARG A 121 15.60 -20.94 17.23
CA ARG A 121 15.18 -19.58 17.65
C ARG A 121 14.44 -18.79 16.56
N LEU A 122 14.68 -19.10 15.29
CA LEU A 122 13.97 -18.45 14.16
C LEU A 122 12.58 -19.07 13.98
N GLN A 123 12.47 -20.39 14.13
CA GLN A 123 11.19 -21.09 14.15
C GLN A 123 10.35 -20.70 15.38
N GLU A 124 10.95 -20.56 16.57
CA GLU A 124 10.23 -20.11 17.78
C GLU A 124 9.61 -18.71 17.66
N ARG A 125 10.26 -17.78 16.96
CA ARG A 125 9.73 -16.41 16.76
C ARG A 125 8.53 -16.37 15.81
N ALA A 126 8.46 -17.30 14.85
CA ALA A 126 7.34 -17.44 13.93
C ALA A 126 6.20 -18.28 14.54
N SER A 127 6.54 -19.32 15.31
CA SER A 127 5.58 -20.25 15.92
C SER A 127 4.88 -19.71 17.17
N SER A 128 5.43 -18.69 17.84
CA SER A 128 4.85 -18.11 19.07
C SER A 128 3.87 -16.96 18.81
N ARG A 129 3.70 -16.53 17.56
CA ARG A 129 2.79 -15.42 17.21
C ARG A 129 1.72 -15.90 16.25
N ASP A 130 0.49 -16.00 16.74
CA ASP A 130 -0.69 -16.20 15.89
C ASP A 130 -0.88 -15.11 14.83
N GLN A 131 -0.17 -13.98 14.95
CA GLN A 131 -0.20 -12.86 14.03
C GLN A 131 1.21 -12.39 13.65
N PHE A 132 1.49 -12.41 12.35
CA PHE A 132 2.68 -11.90 11.71
C PHE A 132 2.44 -10.46 11.23
N LEU A 133 3.10 -9.49 11.88
CA LEU A 133 3.00 -8.08 11.52
C LEU A 133 4.04 -7.71 10.47
N VAL A 134 3.60 -7.04 9.40
CA VAL A 134 4.47 -6.54 8.33
C VAL A 134 4.41 -5.02 8.31
N GLU A 135 5.50 -4.38 8.69
CA GLU A 135 5.64 -2.93 8.59
C GLU A 135 5.98 -2.54 7.15
N LEU A 136 5.20 -1.62 6.59
CA LEU A 136 5.34 -1.14 5.22
C LEU A 136 5.78 0.32 5.22
N HIS A 137 6.95 0.58 4.65
CA HIS A 137 7.38 1.91 4.23
C HIS A 137 7.37 1.96 2.71
N ILE A 138 6.49 2.77 2.12
CA ILE A 138 6.29 2.79 0.66
C ILE A 138 7.08 3.94 0.04
N VAL A 139 7.80 3.66 -1.05
CA VAL A 139 8.48 4.68 -1.84
C VAL A 139 7.63 5.00 -3.08
N SER A 140 7.20 6.24 -3.21
CA SER A 140 6.46 6.76 -4.36
C SER A 140 7.38 7.66 -5.19
N ASP A 141 7.61 7.26 -6.44
CA ASP A 141 8.44 8.02 -7.38
C ASP A 141 7.66 9.13 -8.10
N LYS A 142 8.37 9.89 -8.95
CA LYS A 142 7.79 11.02 -9.68
C LYS A 142 6.62 10.62 -10.57
N LYS A 143 6.70 9.48 -11.25
CA LYS A 143 5.64 9.01 -12.13
C LYS A 143 4.42 8.54 -11.35
N HIS A 144 4.62 7.73 -10.31
CA HIS A 144 3.53 7.22 -9.47
C HIS A 144 2.78 8.36 -8.79
N GLN A 145 3.51 9.36 -8.27
CA GLN A 145 2.89 10.44 -7.53
C GLN A 145 2.28 11.56 -8.38
N TYR A 146 2.38 11.48 -9.72
CA TYR A 146 2.12 12.62 -10.62
C TYR A 146 0.74 13.26 -10.41
N SER A 147 -0.26 12.46 -10.03
CA SER A 147 -1.63 12.92 -9.83
C SER A 147 -1.93 13.44 -8.42
N TYR A 148 -0.98 13.34 -7.48
CA TYR A 148 -1.16 13.77 -6.09
C TYR A 148 -0.41 15.08 -5.86
N GLN A 149 -1.14 16.13 -5.52
CA GLN A 149 -0.56 17.45 -5.31
C GLN A 149 0.06 17.53 -3.90
N SER A 150 -0.62 16.96 -2.91
CA SER A 150 -0.20 17.04 -1.50
C SER A 150 0.05 15.69 -0.85
N ASN A 151 0.64 15.73 0.34
CA ASN A 151 0.81 14.55 1.18
C ASN A 151 -0.54 14.09 1.75
N GLU A 152 -1.49 15.01 1.97
CA GLU A 152 -2.86 14.68 2.39
C GLU A 152 -3.64 13.91 1.33
N GLU A 153 -3.22 13.89 0.07
CA GLU A 153 -3.82 13.04 -0.96
C GLU A 153 -3.09 11.70 -1.11
N LEU A 154 -1.75 11.73 -1.08
CA LEU A 154 -0.93 10.53 -1.28
C LEU A 154 -1.03 9.55 -0.10
N ILE A 155 -1.06 10.06 1.14
CA ILE A 155 -1.09 9.21 2.33
C ILE A 155 -2.40 8.42 2.43
N PRO A 156 -3.60 9.03 2.29
CA PRO A 156 -4.86 8.28 2.27
C PRO A 156 -4.92 7.24 1.15
N TYR A 157 -4.42 7.55 -0.04
CA TYR A 157 -4.34 6.57 -1.13
C TYR A 157 -3.51 5.33 -0.73
N MET A 158 -2.35 5.53 -0.10
CA MET A 158 -1.52 4.43 0.40
C MET A 158 -2.18 3.67 1.55
N ALA A 159 -2.91 4.38 2.42
CA ALA A 159 -3.64 3.79 3.53
C ALA A 159 -4.82 2.93 3.03
N VAL A 160 -5.63 3.43 2.10
CA VAL A 160 -6.72 2.69 1.43
C VAL A 160 -6.18 1.45 0.74
N THR A 161 -5.06 1.57 0.03
CA THR A 161 -4.40 0.45 -0.66
C THR A 161 -3.92 -0.59 0.34
N THR A 162 -3.24 -0.18 1.43
CA THR A 162 -2.76 -1.08 2.47
C THR A 162 -3.92 -1.78 3.19
N ASN A 163 -5.02 -1.07 3.43
CA ASN A 163 -6.22 -1.65 4.02
C ASN A 163 -6.84 -2.70 3.07
N ALA A 164 -6.91 -2.42 1.76
CA ALA A 164 -7.38 -3.38 0.77
C ALA A 164 -6.47 -4.62 0.64
N VAL A 165 -5.16 -4.49 0.93
CA VAL A 165 -4.26 -5.64 1.07
C VAL A 165 -4.65 -6.45 2.30
N ASN A 166 -4.83 -5.82 3.47
CA ASN A 166 -5.28 -6.54 4.66
C ASN A 166 -6.60 -7.31 4.44
N LEU A 167 -7.56 -6.73 3.70
CA LEU A 167 -8.82 -7.38 3.35
C LEU A 167 -8.63 -8.66 2.52
N ARG A 168 -7.63 -8.70 1.63
CA ARG A 168 -7.30 -9.89 0.83
C ARG A 168 -6.65 -11.01 1.64
N TYR A 169 -6.03 -10.68 2.77
CA TYR A 169 -5.38 -11.64 3.66
C TYR A 169 -6.26 -12.03 4.86
N LEU A 170 -7.54 -11.62 4.90
CA LEU A 170 -8.46 -11.91 6.01
C LEU A 170 -8.60 -13.42 6.28
N ASP A 171 -8.64 -14.24 5.24
CA ASP A 171 -8.84 -15.69 5.35
C ASP A 171 -7.54 -16.45 5.70
N MET A 172 -6.40 -15.77 5.75
CA MET A 172 -5.13 -16.41 6.07
C MET A 172 -5.03 -16.63 7.58
N ALA A 173 -5.16 -17.89 8.02
CA ALA A 173 -5.23 -18.23 9.44
C ALA A 173 -3.89 -18.67 10.07
N SER A 174 -2.92 -19.11 9.28
CA SER A 174 -1.66 -19.70 9.80
C SER A 174 -0.47 -19.47 8.86
N PRO A 175 0.31 -18.40 9.08
CA PRO A 175 0.10 -17.33 10.08
C PRO A 175 -1.00 -16.35 9.68
N ARG A 176 -1.67 -15.69 10.64
CA ARG A 176 -2.47 -14.49 10.32
C ARG A 176 -1.54 -13.34 9.98
N ILE A 177 -1.72 -12.70 8.82
CA ILE A 177 -0.86 -11.59 8.40
C ILE A 177 -1.60 -10.27 8.61
N LYS A 178 -0.90 -9.24 9.12
CA LYS A 178 -1.41 -7.87 9.16
C LYS A 178 -0.33 -6.89 8.71
N PHE A 179 -0.63 -6.15 7.65
CA PHE A 179 0.20 -5.08 7.14
C PHE A 179 -0.09 -3.77 7.85
N ILE A 180 0.96 -3.08 8.27
CA ILE A 180 0.91 -1.79 8.95
C ILE A 180 1.70 -0.81 8.12
N LEU A 181 1.02 0.16 7.50
CA LEU A 181 1.68 1.28 6.86
C LEU A 181 2.33 2.18 7.94
N VAL A 182 3.65 2.27 7.93
CA VAL A 182 4.47 3.03 8.90
C VAL A 182 5.06 4.31 8.31
N GLY A 183 5.14 4.40 6.99
CA GLY A 183 5.67 5.60 6.34
C GLY A 183 5.57 5.60 4.83
N VAL A 184 5.77 6.79 4.26
CA VAL A 184 5.85 7.01 2.81
C VAL A 184 7.03 7.90 2.50
N THR A 185 7.86 7.50 1.54
CA THR A 185 8.89 8.35 0.94
C THR A 185 8.42 8.83 -0.42
N ARG A 186 8.34 10.15 -0.58
CA ARG A 186 7.98 10.89 -1.77
C ARG A 186 9.24 11.35 -2.50
N ILE A 187 9.60 10.74 -3.63
CA ILE A 187 10.77 11.13 -4.42
C ILE A 187 10.33 12.06 -5.55
N LYS A 188 10.82 13.30 -5.57
CA LYS A 188 10.42 14.32 -6.56
C LYS A 188 11.22 14.28 -7.87
N ASP A 189 12.48 13.86 -7.80
CA ASP A 189 13.44 14.11 -8.89
C ASP A 189 13.93 12.86 -9.63
N HIS A 190 13.45 11.67 -9.27
CA HIS A 190 13.91 10.42 -9.84
C HIS A 190 12.73 9.52 -10.22
N ASP A 191 12.76 8.97 -11.43
CA ASP A 191 11.89 7.88 -11.85
C ASP A 191 12.56 6.56 -11.43
N PHE A 192 11.90 5.76 -10.59
CA PHE A 192 12.54 4.56 -10.02
C PHE A 192 12.88 3.53 -11.11
N ALA A 193 12.13 3.55 -12.21
CA ALA A 193 12.40 2.82 -13.43
C ALA A 193 12.92 3.78 -14.52
N GLY A 194 14.22 4.07 -14.52
CA GLY A 194 14.84 4.73 -15.66
C GLY A 194 14.60 3.89 -16.92
N ASN A 195 14.09 4.52 -17.98
CA ASN A 195 13.99 3.90 -19.30
C ASN A 195 15.40 3.42 -19.68
N ARG A 196 15.65 2.11 -19.58
CA ARG A 196 16.76 1.48 -20.27
C ARG A 196 16.38 1.45 -21.75
N HIS A 197 16.82 2.46 -22.48
CA HIS A 197 16.93 2.42 -23.94
C HIS A 197 18.23 1.71 -24.33
#